data_AF-A0A7X5N1C5-F1
#
_entry.id   AF-A0A7X5N1C5-F1
#
_cell.length_a   1.000
_cell.length_b   1.000
_cell.length_c   1.000
_cell.angle_alpha   90.00
_cell.angle_beta   90.00
_cell.angle_gamma   90.00
#
_symmetry.space_group_name_H-M   'P 1'
#
loop_
_entity.id
_entity.type
_entity.pdbx_description
1 polymer ?
#
loop_
_entity_poly.entity_id
_entity_poly.type
_entity_poly.pdbx_seq_one_letter_code
_entity_poly.pdbx_strand_id
1 'polypeptide(L)'
;MSDSLLPLSDAERDAVDDCWNRIGVQGDKSCERLVKHIHCRNCEVHAELATRLLDRFALQRDDSQPEEHGVEQDSGERRSLLLFRLGDAWLALPTRVLSEVAASTPIHSLPHQRSLGLIGVTNVRGALVACFSLGEMLGL
;
A
#
# COMPACT_ATOMS: atom_id res chain seq x y z
N MET A 1 -7.70 15.03 -20.06
CA MET A 1 -6.70 15.41 -19.04
C MET A 1 -7.42 15.46 -17.71
N SER A 2 -7.90 14.30 -17.25
CA SER A 2 -8.82 14.20 -16.13
C SER A 2 -8.06 13.99 -14.84
N ASP A 3 -8.20 14.99 -13.99
CA ASP A 3 -8.11 14.97 -12.54
C ASP A 3 -8.38 13.59 -11.96
N SER A 4 -7.32 12.92 -11.53
CA SER A 4 -7.38 11.73 -10.69
C SER A 4 -7.54 12.21 -9.25
N LEU A 5 -8.71 12.77 -8.94
CA LEU A 5 -9.04 13.20 -7.58
C LEU A 5 -9.29 11.96 -6.73
N LEU A 6 -8.23 11.54 -6.05
CA LEU A 6 -8.31 10.86 -4.76
C LEU A 6 -9.40 11.56 -3.92
N PRO A 7 -10.32 10.82 -3.27
CA PRO A 7 -11.29 11.40 -2.37
C PRO A 7 -10.61 11.75 -1.05
N LEU A 8 -9.60 12.63 -1.11
CA LEU A 8 -9.23 13.45 0.03
C LEU A 8 -10.31 14.50 0.13
N SER A 9 -10.89 14.70 1.31
CA SER A 9 -11.68 15.90 1.56
C SER A 9 -10.80 17.14 1.37
N ASP A 10 -11.37 18.27 0.99
CA ASP A 10 -10.58 19.50 0.76
C ASP A 10 -9.80 19.93 2.01
N ALA A 11 -10.34 19.63 3.21
CA ALA A 11 -9.66 19.82 4.48
C ALA A 11 -8.40 18.95 4.66
N GLU A 12 -8.38 17.74 4.08
CA GLU A 12 -7.23 16.83 4.16
C GLU A 12 -6.12 17.16 3.14
N ARG A 13 -6.50 17.78 2.01
CA ARG A 13 -5.52 18.37 1.07
C ARG A 13 -4.83 19.57 1.69
N ASP A 14 -5.56 20.45 2.37
CA ASP A 14 -5.01 21.63 3.03
C ASP A 14 -4.10 21.30 4.23
N ALA A 15 -4.24 20.11 4.82
CA ALA A 15 -3.40 19.66 5.95
C ALA A 15 -2.02 19.11 5.55
N VAL A 16 -1.78 18.85 4.26
CA VAL A 16 -0.49 18.35 3.77
C VAL A 16 0.37 19.55 3.38
N ASP A 17 1.50 19.77 4.08
CA ASP A 17 2.48 20.78 3.66
C ASP A 17 3.23 20.32 2.41
N ASP A 18 2.70 20.70 1.24
CA ASP A 18 3.12 20.25 -0.07
C ASP A 18 4.21 21.16 -0.69
N CYS A 19 5.32 21.33 0.02
CA CYS A 19 6.39 22.27 -0.37
C CYS A 19 6.90 22.07 -1.82
N TRP A 20 6.73 20.89 -2.42
CA TRP A 20 7.09 20.61 -3.81
C TRP A 20 6.29 21.41 -4.84
N ASN A 21 5.04 21.78 -4.52
CA ASN A 21 4.13 22.58 -5.35
C ASN A 21 4.40 24.08 -5.22
N ARG A 22 4.78 24.53 -4.02
CA ARG A 22 5.01 25.96 -3.74
C ARG A 22 6.43 26.42 -4.06
N ILE A 23 7.44 25.73 -3.51
CA ILE A 23 8.86 26.14 -3.61
C ILE A 23 9.78 25.09 -4.24
N GLY A 24 9.25 23.90 -4.54
CA GLY A 24 10.04 22.78 -5.06
C GLY A 24 10.00 22.64 -6.58
N VAL A 25 10.17 21.42 -7.07
CA VAL A 25 10.30 21.12 -8.51
C VAL A 25 9.08 21.51 -9.36
N GLN A 26 7.88 21.57 -8.78
CA GLN A 26 6.66 22.02 -9.44
C GLN A 26 6.31 23.49 -9.15
N GLY A 27 7.02 24.12 -8.21
CA GLY A 27 6.87 25.54 -7.86
C GLY A 27 7.96 26.43 -8.46
N ASP A 28 8.39 27.43 -7.70
CA ASP A 28 9.42 28.41 -8.12
C ASP A 28 10.88 27.90 -8.00
N LYS A 29 11.07 26.68 -7.51
CA LYS A 29 12.38 26.02 -7.31
C LYS A 29 13.30 26.74 -6.32
N SER A 30 12.76 27.58 -5.44
CA SER A 30 13.53 28.27 -4.38
C SER A 30 13.94 27.36 -3.21
N CYS A 31 13.46 26.12 -3.15
CA CYS A 31 13.76 25.18 -2.07
C CYS A 31 15.26 24.84 -1.97
N GLU A 32 15.91 25.23 -0.88
CA GLU A 32 17.34 24.99 -0.62
C GLU A 32 17.74 23.50 -0.66
N ARG A 33 16.81 22.61 -0.30
CA ARG A 33 17.04 21.16 -0.34
C ARG A 33 17.28 20.63 -1.75
N LEU A 34 16.82 21.33 -2.80
CA LEU A 34 17.05 20.92 -4.18
C LEU A 34 18.54 20.93 -4.54
N VAL A 35 19.34 21.81 -3.93
CA VAL A 35 20.79 21.86 -4.14
C VAL A 35 21.44 20.53 -3.77
N LYS A 36 20.96 19.89 -2.69
CA LYS A 36 21.49 18.62 -2.18
C LYS A 36 20.85 17.40 -2.82
N HIS A 37 19.55 17.44 -3.08
CA HIS A 37 18.76 16.26 -3.44
C HIS A 37 18.41 16.15 -4.93
N ILE A 38 18.69 17.20 -5.72
CA ILE A 38 18.44 17.33 -7.17
C ILE A 38 16.94 17.31 -7.53
N HIS A 39 16.09 16.66 -6.74
CA HIS A 39 14.65 16.53 -6.97
C HIS A 39 13.88 16.36 -5.64
N CYS A 40 12.67 16.93 -5.53
CA CYS A 40 11.84 16.86 -4.31
C CYS A 40 11.56 15.44 -3.81
N ARG A 41 11.30 14.48 -4.71
CA ARG A 41 11.09 13.07 -4.36
C ARG A 41 12.25 12.42 -3.60
N ASN A 42 13.43 13.03 -3.62
CA ASN A 42 14.63 12.54 -2.95
C ASN A 42 14.89 13.24 -1.60
N CYS A 43 14.07 14.23 -1.19
CA CYS A 43 14.24 14.89 0.10
C CYS A 43 13.42 14.19 1.19
N GLU A 44 13.90 14.30 2.42
CA GLU A 44 13.30 13.70 3.62
C GLU A 44 11.85 14.12 3.84
N VAL A 45 11.49 15.38 3.54
CA VAL A 45 10.13 15.91 3.70
C VAL A 45 9.14 15.16 2.81
N HIS A 46 9.50 14.96 1.54
CA HIS A 46 8.65 14.23 0.61
C HIS A 46 8.55 12.74 1.00
N ALA A 47 9.67 12.14 1.44
CA ALA A 47 9.67 10.75 1.88
C ALA A 47 8.75 10.54 3.10
N GLU A 48 8.81 11.42 4.10
CA GLU A 48 7.97 11.33 5.30
C GLU A 48 6.48 11.52 4.98
N LEU A 49 6.14 12.50 4.14
CA LEU A 49 4.76 12.73 3.72
C LEU A 49 4.19 11.57 2.89
N ALA A 50 5.00 10.97 2.02
CA ALA A 50 4.60 9.77 1.27
C ALA A 50 4.31 8.59 2.20
N THR A 51 5.16 8.34 3.20
CA THR A 51 4.93 7.29 4.21
C THR A 51 3.64 7.54 4.99
N ARG A 52 3.42 8.76 5.50
CA ARG A 52 2.20 9.10 6.25
C ARG A 52 0.92 8.91 5.43
N LEU A 53 0.97 9.25 4.13
CA LEU A 53 -0.16 9.05 3.22
C LEU A 53 -0.46 7.55 3.05
N LEU A 54 0.58 6.72 2.89
CA LEU A 54 0.45 5.27 2.78
C LEU A 54 -0.07 4.62 4.06
N ASP A 55 0.47 5.01 5.21
CA ASP A 55 0.04 4.51 6.53
C ASP A 55 -1.45 4.80 6.77
N ARG A 56 -1.94 5.97 6.33
CA ARG A 56 -3.37 6.31 6.41
C ARG A 56 -4.24 5.35 5.61
N PHE A 57 -3.84 4.98 4.39
CA PHE A 57 -4.59 4.01 3.58
C PHE A 57 -4.60 2.62 4.20
N ALA A 58 -3.52 2.24 4.90
CA ALA A 58 -3.50 0.99 5.66
C ALA A 58 -4.55 1.01 6.79
N LEU A 59 -4.70 2.14 7.49
CA LEU A 59 -5.67 2.31 8.59
C LEU A 59 -7.12 2.43 8.09
N GLN A 60 -7.40 3.15 7.01
CA GLN A 60 -8.77 3.30 6.46
C GLN A 60 -9.33 1.98 5.89
N ARG A 61 -8.47 1.07 5.45
CA ARG A 61 -8.89 -0.30 5.05
C ARG A 61 -9.41 -1.13 6.23
N ASP A 62 -9.01 -0.80 7.46
CA ASP A 62 -9.43 -1.52 8.67
C ASP A 62 -10.85 -1.11 9.10
N ASP A 63 -11.16 0.19 9.03
CA ASP A 63 -12.46 0.77 9.43
C ASP A 63 -13.63 0.47 8.47
N SER A 64 -13.36 -0.06 7.27
CA SER A 64 -14.37 -0.26 6.22
C SER A 64 -15.00 -1.67 6.22
N GLN A 65 -14.75 -2.50 7.23
CA GLN A 65 -15.39 -3.82 7.31
C GLN A 65 -16.87 -3.69 7.73
N PRO A 66 -17.82 -4.25 6.96
CA PRO A 66 -19.20 -4.33 7.39
C PRO A 66 -19.34 -5.34 8.54
N GLU A 67 -19.93 -4.89 9.65
CA GLU A 67 -20.42 -5.70 10.77
C GLU A 67 -21.09 -7.00 10.26
N GLU A 68 -20.48 -8.13 10.59
CA GLU A 68 -20.91 -9.45 10.17
C GLU A 68 -22.30 -9.79 10.75
N HIS A 69 -23.26 -10.05 9.88
CA HIS A 69 -24.59 -10.53 10.26
C HIS A 69 -24.49 -11.99 10.73
N GLY A 70 -24.85 -12.22 12.00
CA GLY A 70 -24.82 -13.53 12.65
C GLY A 70 -25.78 -14.54 12.04
N VAL A 71 -25.29 -15.79 11.91
CA VAL A 71 -26.11 -17.00 11.75
C VAL A 71 -25.66 -18.01 12.82
N GLU A 72 -26.63 -18.62 13.49
CA GLU A 72 -26.52 -19.35 14.76
C GLU A 72 -25.60 -20.60 14.79
N GLN A 73 -24.78 -20.61 15.85
CA GLN A 73 -24.41 -21.69 16.79
C GLN A 73 -24.03 -23.10 16.30
N ASP A 74 -22.73 -23.37 16.38
CA ASP A 74 -22.14 -24.66 16.76
C ASP A 74 -21.06 -24.37 17.83
N SER A 75 -21.04 -25.11 18.94
CA SER A 75 -20.30 -24.78 20.17
C SER A 75 -18.80 -25.11 20.13
N GLY A 76 -18.22 -25.18 18.93
CA GLY A 76 -16.77 -25.23 18.70
C GLY A 76 -16.29 -23.94 18.04
N GLU A 77 -15.09 -23.48 18.39
CA GLU A 77 -14.45 -22.34 17.73
C GLU A 77 -14.20 -22.66 16.23
N ARG A 78 -15.17 -22.34 15.36
CA ARG A 78 -15.03 -22.51 13.92
C ARG A 78 -14.08 -21.43 13.39
N ARG A 79 -12.94 -21.85 12.86
CA ARG A 79 -11.98 -20.97 12.19
C ARG A 79 -12.13 -21.11 10.68
N SER A 80 -12.40 -19.99 10.01
CA SER A 80 -12.42 -19.93 8.55
C SER A 80 -10.99 -19.72 8.02
N LEU A 81 -10.55 -20.57 7.10
CA LEU A 81 -9.20 -20.60 6.56
C LEU A 81 -9.24 -20.66 5.02
N LEU A 82 -8.36 -19.90 4.35
CA LEU A 82 -8.04 -20.07 2.95
C LEU A 82 -6.88 -21.06 2.84
N LEU A 83 -7.10 -22.20 2.18
CA LEU A 83 -6.04 -23.15 1.84
C LEU A 83 -5.46 -22.82 0.47
N PHE A 84 -4.15 -22.82 0.35
CA PHE A 84 -3.45 -22.59 -0.91
C PHE A 84 -2.14 -23.39 -0.97
N ARG A 85 -1.62 -23.56 -2.18
CA ARG A 85 -0.38 -24.30 -2.43
C ARG A 85 0.73 -23.32 -2.82
N LEU A 86 1.92 -23.52 -2.25
CA LEU A 86 3.14 -22.80 -2.58
C LEU A 86 4.25 -23.82 -2.85
N GLY A 87 4.65 -23.96 -4.11
CA GLY A 87 5.52 -25.08 -4.52
C GLY A 87 4.86 -26.42 -4.20
N ASP A 88 5.51 -27.24 -3.38
CA ASP A 88 4.98 -28.53 -2.91
C ASP A 88 4.35 -28.48 -1.50
N ALA A 89 4.34 -27.32 -0.86
CA ALA A 89 3.75 -27.13 0.45
C ALA A 89 2.28 -26.70 0.37
N TRP A 90 1.44 -27.30 1.21
CA TRP A 90 0.10 -26.80 1.51
C TRP A 90 0.14 -25.87 2.71
N LEU A 91 -0.40 -24.68 2.54
CA LEU A 91 -0.44 -23.61 3.54
C LEU A 91 -1.89 -23.16 3.75
N ALA A 92 -2.16 -22.55 4.89
CA ALA A 92 -3.46 -21.96 5.19
C ALA A 92 -3.32 -20.63 5.92
N LEU A 93 -4.17 -19.66 5.58
CA LEU A 93 -4.27 -18.37 6.26
C LEU A 93 -5.69 -18.16 6.80
N PRO A 94 -5.86 -17.59 8.01
CA PRO A 94 -7.18 -17.16 8.48
C PRO A 94 -7.81 -16.19 7.50
N THR A 95 -9.07 -16.40 7.12
CA THR A 95 -9.74 -15.49 6.18
C THR A 95 -9.86 -14.07 6.73
N ARG A 96 -9.87 -13.90 8.06
CA ARG A 96 -9.87 -12.59 8.74
C ARG A 96 -8.64 -11.72 8.46
N VAL A 97 -7.50 -12.30 8.03
CA VAL A 97 -6.30 -11.53 7.65
C VAL A 97 -6.18 -11.32 6.14
N LEU A 98 -7.13 -11.84 5.37
CA LEU A 98 -7.13 -11.81 3.91
C LEU A 98 -8.08 -10.71 3.44
N SER A 99 -7.57 -9.72 2.72
CA SER A 99 -8.44 -8.69 2.15
C SER A 99 -9.18 -9.17 0.90
N GLU A 100 -8.48 -9.83 -0.03
CA GLU A 100 -9.09 -10.40 -1.24
C GLU A 100 -8.16 -11.42 -1.92
N VAL A 101 -8.74 -12.28 -2.76
CA VAL A 101 -8.01 -13.11 -3.73
C VAL A 101 -8.28 -12.53 -5.11
N ALA A 102 -7.24 -12.03 -5.77
CA ALA A 102 -7.33 -11.45 -7.10
C ALA A 102 -6.61 -12.34 -8.13
N ALA A 103 -7.02 -12.23 -9.39
CA ALA A 103 -6.25 -12.78 -10.49
C ALA A 103 -4.87 -12.09 -10.55
N SER A 104 -3.85 -12.84 -10.97
CA SER A 104 -2.51 -12.27 -11.13
C SER A 104 -2.53 -11.17 -12.20
N THR A 105 -2.03 -10.00 -11.82
CA THR A 105 -1.85 -8.85 -12.70
C THR A 105 -0.35 -8.58 -12.89
N PRO A 106 0.06 -7.89 -13.97
CA PRO A 106 1.47 -7.57 -14.21
C PRO A 106 2.10 -6.86 -13.02
N ILE A 107 3.23 -7.39 -12.55
CA ILE A 107 4.00 -6.80 -11.44
C ILE A 107 5.12 -5.96 -12.04
N HIS A 108 5.19 -4.70 -11.63
CA HIS A 108 6.21 -3.76 -12.08
C HIS A 108 7.31 -3.65 -11.03
N SER A 109 8.55 -4.01 -11.41
CA SER A 109 9.72 -3.91 -10.54
C SER A 109 10.00 -2.45 -10.15
N LEU A 110 10.43 -2.23 -8.92
CA LEU A 110 10.82 -0.90 -8.47
C LEU A 110 12.32 -0.67 -8.67
N PRO A 111 12.76 0.53 -9.09
CA PRO A 111 14.18 0.85 -9.16
C PRO A 111 14.82 0.91 -7.76
N HIS A 112 16.11 0.57 -7.66
CA HIS A 112 16.89 0.58 -6.41
C HIS A 112 16.36 -0.35 -5.29
N GLN A 113 15.73 -1.46 -5.67
CA GLN A 113 15.14 -2.42 -4.75
C GLN A 113 16.19 -3.17 -3.92
N ARG A 114 16.10 -3.08 -2.58
CA ARG A 114 17.03 -3.72 -1.62
C ARG A 114 16.35 -4.65 -0.60
N SER A 115 15.03 -4.78 -0.66
CA SER A 115 14.25 -5.58 0.29
C SER A 115 14.14 -7.03 -0.18
N LEU A 116 14.49 -7.98 0.70
CA LEU A 116 14.36 -9.41 0.43
C LEU A 116 12.89 -9.77 0.18
N GLY A 117 12.62 -10.56 -0.87
CA GLY A 117 11.28 -11.04 -1.17
C GLY A 117 10.33 -10.00 -1.76
N LEU A 118 10.66 -8.70 -1.80
CA LEU A 118 9.86 -7.76 -2.60
C LEU A 118 10.09 -8.09 -4.07
N ILE A 119 9.03 -8.15 -4.88
CA ILE A 119 9.11 -8.38 -6.33
C ILE A 119 8.67 -7.16 -7.16
N GLY A 120 7.96 -6.22 -6.55
CA GLY A 120 7.58 -4.96 -7.19
C GLY A 120 6.27 -4.42 -6.65
N VAL A 121 5.51 -3.75 -7.52
CA VAL A 121 4.17 -3.23 -7.22
C VAL A 121 3.18 -3.64 -8.31
N THR A 122 1.91 -3.78 -7.93
CA THR A 122 0.81 -3.97 -8.88
C THR A 122 -0.40 -3.12 -8.52
N ASN A 123 -1.29 -2.91 -9.49
CA ASN A 123 -2.58 -2.28 -9.25
C ASN A 123 -3.60 -3.33 -8.83
N VAL A 124 -4.25 -3.10 -7.68
CA VAL A 124 -5.39 -3.87 -7.21
C VAL A 124 -6.53 -2.89 -6.98
N ARG A 125 -7.56 -2.94 -7.84
CA ARG A 125 -8.76 -2.06 -7.79
C ARG A 125 -8.43 -0.56 -7.69
N GLY A 126 -7.42 -0.09 -8.40
CA GLY A 126 -7.02 1.32 -8.41
C GLY A 126 -5.98 1.68 -7.34
N ALA A 127 -5.71 0.80 -6.38
CA ALA A 127 -4.66 0.99 -5.39
C ALA A 127 -3.34 0.33 -5.86
N LEU A 128 -2.22 1.04 -5.69
CA LEU A 128 -0.90 0.44 -5.86
C LEU A 128 -0.53 -0.34 -4.59
N VAL A 129 -0.27 -1.63 -4.74
CA VAL A 129 0.04 -2.56 -3.64
C VAL A 129 1.43 -3.15 -3.86
N ALA A 130 2.23 -3.22 -2.80
CA ALA A 130 3.53 -3.89 -2.82
C ALA A 130 3.34 -5.41 -2.95
N CYS A 131 4.06 -6.02 -3.88
CA CYS A 131 4.01 -7.44 -4.14
C CYS A 131 5.26 -8.11 -3.58
N PHE A 132 5.07 -9.18 -2.80
CA PHE A 132 6.14 -9.98 -2.23
C PHE A 132 6.06 -11.44 -2.70
N SER A 133 7.22 -12.06 -2.92
CA SER A 133 7.36 -13.51 -3.11
C SER A 133 7.25 -14.19 -1.75
N LEU A 134 6.12 -14.85 -1.51
CA LEU A 134 5.90 -15.58 -0.27
C LEU A 134 6.88 -16.76 -0.11
N GLY A 135 7.29 -17.40 -1.21
CA GLY A 135 8.29 -18.48 -1.19
C GLY A 135 9.64 -18.00 -0.66
N GLU A 136 10.15 -16.89 -1.22
CA GLU A 136 11.40 -16.30 -0.74
C GLU A 136 11.32 -15.84 0.71
N MET A 137 10.19 -15.25 1.13
CA MET A 137 10.01 -14.80 2.52
C MET A 137 9.96 -15.95 3.52
N LEU A 138 9.40 -17.10 3.13
CA LEU A 138 9.30 -18.29 3.98
C LEU A 138 10.49 -19.24 3.83
N GLY A 139 11.39 -19.00 2.87
CA GLY A 139 12.52 -19.89 2.56
C GLY A 139 12.09 -21.24 1.98
N LEU A 140 11.01 -21.25 1.19
CA LEU A 140 10.39 -22.42 0.57
C LEU A 140 10.60 -22.47 -0.94
#